data_AF-A0A4U9HSJ9-F1
#
_entry.id   AF-A0A4U9HSJ9-F1
#
_cell.length_a   1.000
_cell.length_b   1.000
_cell.length_c   1.000
_cell.angle_alpha   90.00
_cell.angle_beta   90.00
_cell.angle_gamma   90.00
#
_symmetry.space_group_name_H-M   'P 1'
#
loop_
_entity.id
_entity.type
_entity.pdbx_description
1 polymer ?
#
loop_
_entity_poly.entity_id
_entity_poly.type
_entity_poly.pdbx_seq_one_letter_code
_entity_poly.pdbx_strand_id
1 'polypeptide(L)' 'MAAARYTGGLWVGAYVKICTHQWIDEQGIAAIAEPAIRQSRTEGMQGHRRAAEIRLRPHDLDAITSGLRD' A
#
# COMPACT_ATOMS: atom_id res chain seq x y z
N MET A 1 -23.43 -6.88 30.15
CA MET A 1 -22.35 -7.45 29.31
C MET A 1 -22.83 -7.51 27.86
N ALA A 2 -22.02 -7.06 26.89
CA ALA A 2 -22.43 -6.78 25.50
C ALA A 2 -21.57 -7.46 24.42
N ALA A 3 -20.57 -8.25 24.82
CA ALA A 3 -19.54 -8.80 23.93
C ALA A 3 -20.12 -9.63 22.77
N ALA A 4 -21.24 -10.33 22.99
CA ALA A 4 -21.92 -11.11 21.97
C ALA A 4 -22.32 -10.31 20.71
N ARG A 5 -22.36 -8.96 20.77
CA ARG A 5 -22.62 -8.13 19.59
C ARG A 5 -21.42 -7.98 18.65
N TYR A 6 -20.20 -8.23 19.11
CA TYR A 6 -18.96 -7.97 18.35
C TYR A 6 -17.89 -9.06 18.52
N THR A 7 -18.15 -10.10 19.30
CA THR A 7 -17.28 -11.28 19.43
C THR A 7 -18.01 -12.53 18.95
N GLY A 8 -17.35 -13.38 18.19
CA GLY A 8 -17.80 -14.75 17.95
C GLY A 8 -17.54 -15.66 19.16
N GLY A 9 -18.22 -16.81 19.21
CA GLY A 9 -17.84 -17.90 20.12
C GLY A 9 -16.46 -18.47 19.79
N LEU A 10 -15.90 -19.27 20.71
CA LEU A 10 -14.62 -19.93 20.47
C LEU A 10 -14.71 -20.85 19.24
N TRP A 11 -13.74 -20.74 18.34
CA TRP A 11 -13.65 -21.54 17.11
C TRP A 11 -12.19 -21.65 16.66
N VAL A 12 -11.90 -22.49 15.67
CA VAL A 12 -10.51 -22.76 15.21
C VAL A 12 -9.76 -21.49 14.77
N GLY A 13 -10.46 -20.51 14.21
CA GLY A 13 -9.89 -19.22 13.82
C GLY A 13 -9.27 -18.43 14.98
N ALA A 14 -9.67 -18.69 16.22
CA ALA A 14 -9.08 -18.08 17.42
C ALA A 14 -7.63 -18.51 17.67
N TYR A 15 -7.15 -19.56 16.98
CA TYR A 15 -5.80 -20.12 17.13
C TYR A 15 -4.89 -19.89 15.91
N VAL A 16 -5.40 -19.22 14.87
CA VAL A 16 -4.64 -18.93 13.64
C VAL A 16 -4.59 -17.44 13.35
N LYS A 17 -3.66 -17.03 12.47
CA LYS A 17 -3.60 -15.68 11.91
C LYS A 17 -3.87 -15.77 10.42
N ILE A 18 -4.64 -14.83 9.88
CA ILE A 18 -4.91 -14.76 8.44
C ILE A 18 -3.92 -13.76 7.84
N CYS A 19 -2.87 -14.26 7.21
CA CYS A 19 -1.89 -13.42 6.52
C CYS A 19 -2.40 -13.07 5.12
N THR A 20 -2.45 -11.78 4.78
CA THR A 20 -2.66 -11.33 3.40
C THR A 20 -1.35 -11.37 2.63
N HIS A 21 -1.44 -11.64 1.33
CA HIS A 21 -0.29 -11.63 0.41
C HIS A 21 -0.75 -11.06 -0.94
N GLN A 22 0.08 -10.22 -1.55
CA GLN A 22 -0.17 -9.63 -2.86
C GLN A 22 1.07 -9.67 -3.73
N TRP A 23 0.86 -9.90 -5.03
CA TRP A 23 1.87 -9.76 -6.07
C TRP A 23 1.30 -8.84 -7.15
N ILE A 24 2.12 -7.92 -7.65
CA ILE A 24 1.70 -6.92 -8.65
C ILE A 24 2.68 -7.03 -9.82
N ASP A 25 2.14 -7.25 -11.01
CA ASP A 25 2.89 -7.25 -12.26
C ASP A 25 2.97 -5.86 -12.88
N GLU A 26 3.63 -5.74 -14.03
CA GLU A 26 3.83 -4.47 -14.71
C GLU A 26 2.52 -3.79 -15.13
N GLN A 27 1.52 -4.57 -15.56
CA GLN A 27 0.20 -4.05 -15.90
C GLN A 27 -0.54 -3.53 -14.67
N GLY A 28 -0.41 -4.23 -13.54
CA GLY A 28 -0.95 -3.83 -12.26
C GLY A 28 -0.33 -2.53 -11.74
N ILE A 29 0.98 -2.31 -11.95
CA ILE A 29 1.66 -1.06 -11.58
C ILE A 29 0.98 0.14 -12.27
N ALA A 30 0.70 0.04 -13.57
CA ALA A 30 0.03 1.11 -14.32
C ALA A 30 -1.36 1.45 -13.76
N ALA A 31 -2.07 0.46 -13.21
CA ALA A 31 -3.39 0.67 -12.63
C ALA A 31 -3.36 1.27 -11.21
N ILE A 32 -2.37 0.92 -10.38
CA ILE A 32 -2.39 1.26 -8.94
C ILE A 32 -1.39 2.32 -8.51
N ALA A 33 -0.30 2.54 -9.26
CA ALA A 33 0.77 3.43 -8.83
C ALA A 33 0.33 4.90 -8.81
N GLU A 34 -0.41 5.36 -9.82
CA GLU A 34 -0.88 6.76 -9.88
C GLU A 34 -1.83 7.11 -8.71
N PRO A 35 -2.85 6.29 -8.37
CA PRO A 35 -3.61 6.45 -7.12
C PRO A 35 -2.75 6.44 -5.86
N ALA A 36 -1.78 5.52 -5.74
CA ALA A 36 -0.91 5.41 -4.57
C ALA A 36 0.00 6.64 -4.39
N ILE A 37 0.52 7.19 -5.50
CA ILE A 37 1.30 8.44 -5.53
C ILE A 37 0.44 9.60 -5.03
N ARG A 38 -0.77 9.75 -5.59
CA ARG A 38 -1.69 10.83 -5.20
C ARG A 38 -2.03 10.76 -3.71
N GLN A 39 -2.44 9.59 -3.23
CA GLN A 39 -2.81 9.40 -1.82
C GLN A 39 -1.62 9.66 -0.89
N SER A 40 -0.46 9.08 -1.19
CA SER A 40 0.74 9.26 -0.37
C SER A 40 1.21 10.71 -0.33
N ARG A 41 1.04 11.48 -1.41
CA ARG A 41 1.34 12.92 -1.44
C ARG A 41 0.38 13.69 -0.52
N THR A 42 -0.92 13.40 -0.59
CA THR A 42 -1.93 14.02 0.29
C THR A 42 -1.69 13.71 1.76
N GLU A 43 -1.24 12.50 2.08
CA GLU A 43 -0.95 12.06 3.44
C GLU A 43 0.43 12.51 3.95
N GLY A 44 1.26 13.16 3.12
CA GLY A 44 2.63 13.57 3.47
C GLY A 44 3.64 12.42 3.56
N MET A 45 3.30 11.23 3.04
CA MET A 45 4.12 10.02 3.09
C MET A 45 5.09 9.92 1.90
N GLN A 46 6.15 10.74 1.92
CA GLN A 46 7.08 10.86 0.78
C GLN A 46 7.76 9.55 0.38
N GLY A 47 8.12 8.69 1.35
CA GLY A 47 8.71 7.38 1.05
C GLY A 47 7.75 6.47 0.26
N HIS A 48 6.47 6.45 0.63
CA HIS A 48 5.44 5.67 -0.08
C HIS A 48 5.18 6.23 -1.49
N ARG A 49 5.08 7.56 -1.60
CA ARG A 49 4.92 8.27 -2.87
C ARG A 49 6.02 7.90 -3.86
N ARG A 50 7.29 8.05 -3.43
CA ARG A 50 8.47 7.77 -4.24
C ARG A 50 8.59 6.29 -4.60
N ALA A 51 8.27 5.37 -3.68
CA ALA A 51 8.31 3.93 -3.95
C ALA A 51 7.34 3.49 -5.06
N ALA A 52 6.15 4.10 -5.11
CA ALA A 52 5.20 3.91 -6.21
C ALA A 52 5.66 4.61 -7.50
N GLU A 53 6.15 5.85 -7.38
CA GLU A 53 6.60 6.64 -8.53
C GLU A 53 7.76 6.02 -9.30
N ILE A 54 8.74 5.44 -8.59
CA ILE A 54 9.90 4.77 -9.22
C ILE A 54 9.47 3.57 -10.08
N ARG A 55 8.43 2.84 -9.65
CA ARG A 55 7.90 1.70 -10.41
C ARG A 55 7.11 2.15 -11.64
N LEU A 56 6.42 3.28 -11.54
CA LEU A 56 5.66 3.84 -12.66
C LEU A 56 6.57 4.57 -13.67
N ARG A 57 7.65 5.19 -13.18
CA ARG A 57 8.58 6.03 -13.95
C ARG A 57 10.03 5.64 -13.65
N PRO A 58 10.49 4.44 -14.06
CA PRO A 58 11.83 3.95 -13.74
C PRO A 58 12.95 4.78 -14.37
N HIS A 59 12.68 5.55 -15.42
CA HIS A 59 13.65 6.44 -16.04
C HIS A 59 13.86 7.77 -15.28
N ASP A 60 13.01 8.10 -14.30
CA ASP A 60 13.05 9.35 -13.54
C ASP A 60 13.68 9.17 -12.14
N LEU A 61 14.39 8.07 -11.89
CA LEU A 61 14.92 7.66 -10.57
C LEU A 61 15.59 8.80 -9.80
N ASP A 62 16.54 9.50 -10.44
CA ASP A 62 17.30 10.57 -9.78
C ASP A 62 16.40 11.75 -9.42
N ALA A 63 15.48 12.14 -10.29
CA ALA A 63 14.54 13.22 -10.05
C ALA A 63 13.55 12.89 -8.92
N ILE A 64 13.14 11.62 -8.81
CA ILE A 64 12.22 11.15 -7.77
C ILE A 64 12.92 11.09 -6.41
N THR A 65 14.14 10.54 -6.37
CA THR A 65 14.87 10.31 -5.11
C THR A 65 15.47 11.59 -4.54
N SER A 66 15.89 12.52 -5.40
CA SER A 66 16.40 13.85 -4.98
C SER A 66 15.32 14.82 -4.52
N GLY A 67 14.03 14.53 -4.79
CA GLY A 67 12.91 15.41 -4.44
C GLY A 67 12.64 16.53 -5.45
N LEU A 68 13.29 16.51 -6.62
CA LEU A 68 13.02 17.47 -7.71
C LEU A 68 11.57 17.41 -8.23
N ARG A 69 10.83 16.35 -7.89
CA ARG A 69 9.43 16.11 -8.27
C ARG A 69 8.44 16.18 -7.09
N ASP A 70 8.87 16.64 -5.93
CA ASP A 70 8.03 16.69 -4.71
C ASP A 70 6.91 17.73 -4.78
#